data_AF-A0A379GI16-F1
#
_entry.id   AF-A0A379GI16-F1
#
_cell.length_a   1.000
_cell.length_b   1.000
_cell.length_c   1.000
_cell.angle_alpha   90.00
_cell.angle_beta   90.00
_cell.angle_gamma   90.00
#
_symmetry.space_group_name_H-M   'P 1'
#
loop_
_entity.id
_entity.type
_entity.pdbx_description
1 polymer ?
#
loop_
_entity_poly.entity_id
_entity_poly.type
_entity_poly.pdbx_seq_one_letter_code
_entity_poly.pdbx_strand_id
1 'polypeptide(L)'
;MSKLKTVVSMQKKWVRLLPIALEENFSDLMNYDFTAQMEDHLDHVANNQRNWKAVLDAFFTDFSQQLEVAEKDPEEGGMRPNPMVITSIECPTCSRHMGIRTATTGVFLGCSGYALPQKSVVNKR
;
A
#
# COMPACT_ATOMS: atom_id res chain seq x y z
N MET A 1 15.81 4.10 -24.92
CA MET A 1 16.51 3.83 -23.63
C MET A 1 15.91 4.56 -22.42
N SER A 2 15.42 5.81 -22.50
CA SER A 2 14.88 6.52 -21.32
C SER A 2 13.58 5.90 -20.77
N LYS A 3 12.60 5.58 -21.63
CA LYS A 3 11.31 4.99 -21.22
C LYS A 3 11.45 3.70 -20.41
N LEU A 4 12.37 2.80 -20.78
CA LEU A 4 12.60 1.55 -20.06
C LEU A 4 13.22 1.78 -18.67
N LYS A 5 14.16 2.74 -18.56
CA LYS A 5 14.75 3.15 -17.28
C LYS A 5 13.70 3.76 -16.34
N THR A 6 12.76 4.53 -16.88
CA THR A 6 11.63 5.07 -16.11
C THR A 6 10.75 3.94 -15.57
N VAL A 7 10.36 2.96 -16.41
CA VAL A 7 9.53 1.82 -15.97
C VAL A 7 10.20 0.98 -14.89
N VAL A 8 11.49 0.67 -15.03
CA VAL A 8 12.24 -0.09 -14.01
C VAL A 8 12.41 0.73 -12.72
N SER A 9 12.67 2.03 -12.82
CA SER A 9 12.71 2.93 -11.66
C SER A 9 11.35 3.03 -10.96
N MET A 10 10.24 2.91 -11.70
CA MET A 10 8.90 2.89 -11.13
C MET A 10 8.64 1.62 -10.36
N GLN A 11 8.91 0.45 -10.94
CA GLN A 11 8.74 -0.83 -10.26
C GLN A 11 9.54 -0.89 -8.95
N LYS A 12 10.77 -0.36 -8.94
CA LYS A 12 11.59 -0.29 -7.71
C LYS A 12 11.00 0.62 -6.63
N LYS A 13 10.40 1.76 -7.00
CA LYS A 13 9.71 2.63 -6.03
C LYS A 13 8.44 1.95 -5.50
N TRP A 14 7.70 1.28 -6.36
CA TRP A 14 6.47 0.55 -6.02
C TRP A 14 6.70 -0.60 -5.03
N VAL A 15 7.67 -1.46 -5.31
CA VAL A 15 8.02 -2.60 -4.45
C VAL A 15 8.38 -2.17 -3.03
N ARG A 16 8.89 -0.93 -2.86
CA ARG A 16 9.31 -0.42 -1.55
C ARG A 16 8.15 0.12 -0.71
N LEU A 17 7.02 0.51 -1.31
CA LEU A 17 5.93 1.18 -0.58
C LEU A 17 5.04 0.20 0.19
N LEU A 18 4.80 -0.99 -0.37
CA LEU A 18 3.96 -1.99 0.27
C LEU A 18 4.55 -2.49 1.60
N PRO A 19 5.84 -2.90 1.68
CA PRO A 19 6.42 -3.34 2.95
C PRO A 19 6.43 -2.23 4.01
N ILE A 20 6.65 -0.97 3.62
CA ILE A 20 6.61 0.17 4.54
C ILE A 20 5.20 0.34 5.13
N ALA A 21 4.17 0.29 4.28
CA ALA A 21 2.79 0.40 4.77
C ALA A 21 2.40 -0.76 5.70
N LEU A 22 2.85 -1.98 5.40
CA LEU A 22 2.61 -3.13 6.26
C LEU A 22 3.35 -3.02 7.59
N GLU A 23 4.62 -2.62 7.59
CA GLU A 23 5.40 -2.40 8.81
C GLU A 23 4.78 -1.32 9.71
N GLU A 24 4.29 -0.23 9.13
CA GLU A 24 3.67 0.88 9.87
C GLU A 24 2.35 0.49 10.56
N ASN A 25 1.62 -0.52 10.05
CA ASN A 25 0.28 -0.88 10.53
C ASN A 25 0.19 -2.27 11.20
N PHE A 26 1.13 -3.15 10.90
CA PHE A 26 1.15 -4.56 11.32
C PHE A 26 2.57 -4.96 11.77
N SER A 27 3.21 -4.14 12.61
CA SER A 27 4.61 -4.33 13.04
C SER A 27 4.86 -5.71 13.66
N ASP A 28 3.93 -6.18 14.49
CA ASP A 28 4.06 -7.48 15.14
C ASP A 28 3.99 -8.63 14.13
N LEU A 29 3.13 -8.53 13.12
CA LEU A 29 3.02 -9.51 12.04
C LEU A 29 4.26 -9.52 11.14
N MET A 30 4.89 -8.36 10.96
CA MET A 30 6.09 -8.18 10.12
C MET A 30 7.38 -8.55 10.84
N ASN A 31 7.34 -8.76 12.16
CA ASN A 31 8.48 -9.17 12.96
C ASN A 31 8.96 -10.57 12.56
N TYR A 32 10.27 -10.74 12.41
CA TYR A 32 10.91 -12.03 12.14
C TYR A 32 10.55 -13.11 13.18
N ASP A 33 10.37 -12.72 14.44
CA ASP A 33 10.04 -13.64 15.52
C ASP A 33 8.58 -14.13 15.47
N PHE A 34 7.70 -13.43 14.75
CA PHE A 34 6.28 -13.77 14.70
C PHE A 34 6.05 -15.15 14.09
N THR A 35 6.70 -15.43 12.95
CA THR A 35 6.53 -16.72 12.28
C THR A 35 7.01 -17.85 13.19
N ALA A 36 8.14 -17.69 13.89
CA ALA A 36 8.63 -18.70 14.82
C ALA A 36 7.61 -18.99 15.95
N GLN A 37 7.06 -17.94 16.57
CA GLN A 37 6.06 -18.10 17.63
C GLN A 37 4.75 -18.73 17.12
N MET A 38 4.31 -18.38 15.91
CA MET A 38 3.13 -18.97 15.30
C MET A 38 3.34 -20.47 15.02
N GLU A 39 4.48 -20.85 14.45
CA GLU A 39 4.81 -22.26 14.22
C GLU A 39 4.86 -23.04 15.54
N ASP A 40 5.46 -22.50 16.61
CA ASP A 40 5.44 -23.12 17.94
C ASP A 40 4.01 -23.32 18.47
N HIS A 41 3.12 -22.35 18.23
CA HIS A 41 1.71 -22.48 18.60
C HIS A 41 1.00 -23.59 17.81
N LEU A 42 1.29 -23.71 16.51
CA LEU A 42 0.73 -24.76 15.65
C LEU A 42 1.26 -26.15 16.04
N ASP A 43 2.53 -26.26 16.42
CA ASP A 43 3.12 -27.50 16.92
C ASP A 43 2.48 -27.95 18.24
N HIS A 44 2.22 -27.02 19.17
CA HIS A 44 1.48 -27.35 20.38
C HIS A 44 0.06 -27.84 20.09
N VAL A 45 -0.60 -27.31 19.07
CA VAL A 45 -1.91 -27.79 18.61
C VAL A 45 -1.79 -29.21 18.02
N ALA A 46 -0.80 -29.46 17.17
CA ALA A 46 -0.56 -30.77 16.56
C ALA A 46 -0.27 -31.85 17.62
N ASN A 47 0.42 -31.49 18.70
CA ASN A 47 0.70 -32.36 19.84
C ASN A 47 -0.45 -32.44 20.87
N ASN A 48 -1.61 -31.84 20.56
CA ASN A 48 -2.80 -31.80 21.44
C ASN A 48 -2.54 -31.13 22.81
N GLN A 49 -1.57 -30.23 22.87
CA GLN A 49 -1.19 -29.45 24.07
C GLN A 49 -1.92 -28.10 24.15
N ARG A 50 -2.51 -27.63 23.04
CA ARG A 50 -3.36 -26.43 22.98
C ARG A 50 -4.60 -26.67 22.12
N ASN A 51 -5.67 -25.95 22.44
CA ASN A 51 -6.88 -25.95 21.62
C ASN A 51 -6.70 -25.05 20.40
N TRP A 52 -6.86 -25.61 19.20
CA TRP A 52 -6.69 -24.88 17.93
C TRP A 52 -7.62 -23.67 17.79
N LYS A 53 -8.86 -23.76 18.33
CA LYS A 53 -9.81 -22.64 18.28
C LYS A 53 -9.30 -21.46 19.10
N ALA A 54 -8.77 -21.73 20.29
CA ALA A 54 -8.23 -20.69 21.15
C ALA A 54 -7.03 -19.98 20.52
N VAL A 55 -6.18 -20.71 19.77
CA VAL A 55 -5.05 -20.11 19.03
C VAL A 55 -5.55 -19.21 17.91
N LEU A 56 -6.54 -19.65 17.14
CA LEU A 56 -7.15 -18.83 16.08
C LEU A 56 -7.86 -17.60 16.66
N ASP A 57 -8.68 -17.79 17.70
CA ASP A 57 -9.44 -16.70 18.33
C ASP A 57 -8.51 -15.60 18.85
N ALA A 58 -7.39 -15.98 19.48
CA ALA A 58 -6.39 -15.02 19.93
C ALA A 58 -5.77 -14.24 18.76
N PHE A 59 -5.31 -14.93 17.72
CA PHE A 59 -4.72 -14.28 16.54
C PHE A 59 -5.72 -13.32 15.86
N PHE A 60 -6.95 -13.78 15.61
CA PHE A 60 -7.95 -12.98 14.90
C PHE A 60 -8.46 -11.80 15.73
N THR A 61 -8.48 -11.90 17.06
CA THR A 61 -8.84 -10.78 17.93
C THR A 61 -7.85 -9.63 17.75
N ASP A 62 -6.55 -9.93 17.87
CA ASP A 62 -5.50 -8.90 17.76
C ASP A 62 -5.41 -8.36 16.32
N PHE A 63 -5.47 -9.25 15.32
CA PHE A 63 -5.40 -8.86 13.92
C PHE A 63 -6.60 -7.99 13.49
N SER A 64 -7.82 -8.34 13.94
CA SER A 64 -9.01 -7.56 13.58
C SER A 64 -8.96 -6.16 14.16
N GLN A 65 -8.43 -5.99 15.39
CA GLN A 65 -8.25 -4.67 15.98
C GLN A 65 -7.24 -3.82 15.20
N GLN A 66 -6.13 -4.41 14.75
CA GLN A 66 -5.16 -3.72 13.89
C GLN A 66 -5.79 -3.34 12.54
N LEU A 67 -6.60 -4.24 11.96
CA LEU A 67 -7.32 -3.98 10.71
C LEU A 67 -8.32 -2.83 10.85
N GLU A 68 -9.12 -2.80 11.92
CA GLU A 68 -10.05 -1.71 12.20
C GLU A 68 -9.36 -0.35 12.32
N VAL A 69 -8.13 -0.31 12.86
CA VAL A 69 -7.33 0.92 12.90
C VAL A 69 -6.83 1.27 11.50
N ALA A 70 -6.29 0.31 10.76
CA ALA A 70 -5.76 0.51 9.42
C ALA A 70 -6.82 0.99 8.41
N GLU A 71 -8.09 0.64 8.60
CA GLU A 71 -9.21 1.09 7.77
C GLU A 71 -9.67 2.54 8.01
N LYS A 72 -9.22 3.18 9.10
CA LYS A 72 -9.58 4.57 9.42
C LYS A 72 -8.97 5.57 8.44
N ASP A 73 -9.38 6.84 8.58
CA ASP A 73 -8.71 7.93 7.87
C ASP A 73 -7.24 8.02 8.31
N PRO A 74 -6.29 8.32 7.39
CA PRO A 74 -4.88 8.51 7.74
C PRO A 74 -4.64 9.56 8.85
N GLU A 75 -5.50 10.58 8.97
CA GLU A 75 -5.43 11.59 10.04
C GLU A 75 -5.84 11.02 11.41
N GLU A 76 -6.60 9.92 11.43
CA GLU A 76 -7.01 9.18 12.63
C GLU A 76 -6.10 7.97 12.93
N GLY A 77 -4.99 7.84 12.20
CA GLY A 77 -4.02 6.74 12.36
C GLY A 77 -4.24 5.56 11.42
N GLY A 78 -5.10 5.69 10.42
CA GLY A 78 -5.29 4.65 9.40
C GLY A 78 -4.15 4.54 8.39
N MET A 79 -4.22 3.50 7.55
CA MET A 79 -3.18 3.20 6.59
C MET A 79 -3.07 4.31 5.53
N ARG A 80 -1.85 4.81 5.34
CA ARG A 80 -1.59 5.89 4.39
C ARG A 80 -1.89 5.46 2.95
N PRO A 81 -2.55 6.32 2.15
CA PRO A 81 -2.79 6.03 0.75
C PRO A 81 -1.47 6.02 -0.01
N ASN A 82 -1.37 5.17 -1.03
CA ASN A 82 -0.20 5.17 -1.89
C ASN A 82 -0.12 6.50 -2.69
N PRO A 83 0.89 7.35 -2.45
CA PRO A 83 0.98 8.64 -3.11
C PRO A 83 1.33 8.48 -4.59
N MET A 84 0.90 9.44 -5.41
CA MET A 84 1.28 9.44 -6.82
C MET A 84 2.77 9.75 -7.00
N VAL A 85 3.43 9.03 -7.90
CA VAL A 85 4.85 9.26 -8.20
C VAL A 85 4.95 10.21 -9.39
N ILE A 86 5.42 11.44 -9.16
CA ILE A 86 5.62 12.44 -10.23
C ILE A 86 6.70 11.97 -11.19
N THR A 87 6.43 12.12 -12.48
CA THR A 87 7.35 11.83 -13.58
C THR A 87 7.82 13.10 -14.25
N SER A 88 8.86 13.01 -15.08
CA SER A 88 9.34 14.10 -15.95
C SER A 88 8.51 14.27 -17.23
N ILE A 89 7.34 13.64 -17.34
CA ILE A 89 6.49 13.70 -18.53
C ILE A 89 5.49 14.85 -18.33
N GLU A 90 5.43 15.78 -19.26
CA GLU A 90 4.44 16.87 -19.24
C GLU A 90 3.12 16.43 -19.86
N CYS A 91 2.01 16.90 -19.27
CA CYS A 91 0.67 16.70 -19.80
C CYS A 91 0.47 17.57 -21.05
N PRO A 92 0.03 17.01 -22.19
CA PRO A 92 -0.13 17.76 -23.43
C PRO A 92 -1.21 18.85 -23.35
N THR A 93 -2.19 18.71 -22.45
CA THR A 93 -3.34 19.61 -22.36
C THR A 93 -3.11 20.80 -21.43
N CYS A 94 -2.34 20.62 -20.36
CA CYS A 94 -2.18 21.65 -19.32
C CYS A 94 -0.73 21.95 -18.92
N SER A 95 0.25 21.30 -19.57
CA SER A 95 1.69 21.45 -19.32
C SER A 95 2.15 21.13 -17.89
N ARG A 96 1.28 20.56 -17.05
CA ARG A 96 1.66 20.05 -15.72
C ARG A 96 2.30 18.69 -15.84
N HIS A 97 3.13 18.34 -14.87
CA HIS A 97 3.73 17.00 -14.81
C HIS A 97 2.66 15.91 -14.63
N MET A 98 2.85 14.82 -15.35
CA MET A 98 2.11 13.58 -15.16
C MET A 98 2.75 12.78 -14.04
N GLY A 99 1.96 12.00 -13.32
CA GLY A 99 2.43 11.07 -12.32
C GLY A 99 1.72 9.73 -12.41
N ILE A 100 2.35 8.73 -11.84
CA ILE A 100 1.85 7.37 -11.83
C ILE A 100 0.93 7.20 -10.64
N ARG A 101 -0.25 6.67 -10.92
CA ARG A 101 -1.29 6.36 -9.93
C ARG A 101 -1.59 4.87 -9.99
N THR A 102 -2.13 4.37 -8.89
CA THR A 102 -2.62 3.00 -8.82
C THR A 102 -4.06 3.01 -8.42
N ALA A 103 -4.83 2.27 -9.18
CA ALA A 103 -6.21 1.93 -8.91
C ALA A 103 -6.29 0.41 -8.77
N THR A 104 -7.48 -0.06 -8.40
CA THR A 104 -7.82 -1.48 -8.36
C THR A 104 -7.60 -2.19 -9.70
N THR A 105 -7.77 -1.48 -10.82
CA THR A 105 -7.56 -2.00 -12.19
C THR A 105 -6.10 -2.00 -12.63
N GLY A 106 -5.19 -1.49 -11.80
CA GLY A 106 -3.75 -1.47 -12.07
C GLY A 106 -3.15 -0.07 -12.08
N VAL A 107 -1.96 0.00 -12.67
CA VAL A 107 -1.11 1.20 -12.67
C VAL A 107 -1.33 2.00 -13.94
N PHE A 108 -1.54 3.31 -13.82
CA PHE A 108 -1.74 4.20 -14.96
C PHE A 108 -1.02 5.54 -14.80
N LEU A 109 -0.77 6.20 -15.93
CA LEU A 109 -0.19 7.54 -15.96
C LEU A 109 -1.31 8.59 -15.99
N GLY A 110 -1.38 9.44 -14.96
CA GLY A 110 -2.40 10.47 -14.82
C GLY A 110 -1.80 11.87 -14.67
N CYS A 111 -2.50 12.89 -15.16
CA CYS A 111 -2.09 14.29 -14.92
C CYS A 111 -2.14 14.63 -13.42
N SER A 112 -1.15 15.36 -12.90
CA SER A 112 -1.19 15.90 -11.52
C SER A 112 -2.42 16.76 -11.23
N GLY A 113 -2.98 17.42 -12.26
CA GLY A 113 -4.20 18.21 -12.17
C GLY A 113 -5.51 17.44 -12.37
N TYR A 114 -5.49 16.11 -12.46
CA TYR A 114 -6.67 15.30 -12.80
C TYR A 114 -7.87 15.50 -11.85
N ALA A 115 -7.61 15.78 -10.57
CA ALA A 115 -8.65 15.99 -9.56
C ALA A 115 -9.12 17.45 -9.43
N LEU A 116 -8.52 18.40 -10.17
CA LEU A 116 -8.97 19.79 -10.15
C LEU A 116 -10.14 19.98 -11.11
N PRO A 117 -11.12 20.84 -10.76
CA PRO A 117 -12.13 21.27 -11.73
C PRO A 117 -11.41 21.82 -12.96
N GLN A 118 -11.82 21.36 -14.15
CA GLN A 118 -11.15 21.72 -15.38
C GLN A 118 -11.15 23.23 -15.52
N LYS A 119 -9.98 23.86 -15.36
CA LYS A 119 -9.81 25.23 -15.87
C LYS A 119 -10.06 25.11 -17.36
N SER A 120 -11.08 25.84 -17.81
CA SER A 120 -11.50 25.98 -19.20
C SER A 120 -10.31 25.86 -20.12
N VAL A 121 -10.48 25.08 -21.19
CA VAL A 121 -9.57 25.05 -22.32
C VAL A 121 -9.33 26.51 -22.73
N VAL A 122 -8.24 27.11 -22.27
CA VAL A 122 -7.76 28.38 -22.81
C VAL A 122 -7.27 27.99 -24.18
N ASN A 123 -8.15 28.23 -25.14
CA ASN A 123 -7.97 28.06 -26.57
C ASN A 123 -6.59 28.60 -26.94
N LYS A 124 -5.59 27.71 -27.07
CA LYS A 124 -4.34 28.04 -27.73
C LYS A 124 -4.68 27.98 -29.23
N ARG A 125 -4.69 29.18 -29.82
CA ARG A 125 -4.99 29.49 -31.23
C ARG A 125 -4.37 28.49 -32.20
#